data_AF-F6QIV0-F1
#
_entry.id   AF-F6QIV0-F1
#
_cell.length_a   1.000
_cell.length_b   1.000
_cell.length_c   1.000
_cell.angle_alpha   90.00
_cell.angle_beta   90.00
_cell.angle_gamma   90.00
#
_symmetry.space_group_name_H-M   'P 1'
#
loop_
_entity.id
_entity.type
_entity.pdbx_description
1 polymer ?
#
loop_
_entity_poly.entity_id
_entity_poly.type
_entity_poly.pdbx_seq_one_letter_code
_entity_poly.pdbx_strand_id
1 'polypeptide(L)'
;VVIMGRVRSEDGAKLTPHSVALEGDRGVSSGRVGVVGVEGLTEFSLFPGKLVAMRGVNIDGRKFHVSKIFNLPRRVGRMRVGDGSKEDHFTIMVASGPFTTSDSDDHKPLLDFLDVVTKMQPSLTIFIGPLVEKATSGKTYADSAKFWTSHIINTISDITEVVFVPSQRDLFHHPVYPQPPYNIPGSTKVHFVSNPATIIVNDKIKIGVSSTDILFHLVATEISRSATKKSDRIGRLVSHILNQGSFYPLYPPDKSVNLDLLSSEDHGRIPPDVDLVLLPSNLQHFIKDVAGHICINPGRIVKGKSGGTYARILVDEDRSCVAEIIKI
;
A
#
# COMPACT_ATOMS: atom_id res chain seq x y z
N VAL A 1 25.95 -3.40 23.51
CA VAL A 1 24.63 -2.88 23.96
C VAL A 1 23.60 -3.08 22.86
N VAL A 2 22.32 -3.22 23.19
CA VAL A 2 21.21 -3.17 22.23
C VAL A 2 20.43 -1.89 22.48
N ILE A 3 20.19 -1.10 21.43
CA ILE A 3 19.40 0.12 21.46
C ILE A 3 18.19 -0.03 20.55
N MET A 4 17.10 0.67 20.85
CA MET A 4 15.88 0.66 20.05
C MET A 4 15.49 2.11 19.73
N GLY A 5 14.86 2.30 18.57
CA GLY A 5 14.35 3.62 18.21
C GLY A 5 13.92 3.72 16.77
N ARG A 6 13.64 4.96 16.38
CA ARG A 6 13.18 5.36 15.06
C ARG A 6 14.33 5.94 14.26
N VAL A 7 14.53 5.41 13.05
CA VAL A 7 15.54 5.91 12.11
C VAL A 7 15.15 7.31 11.64
N ARG A 8 16.12 8.23 11.64
CA ARG A 8 15.99 9.58 11.06
C ARG A 8 17.34 10.02 10.48
N SER A 9 17.34 11.11 9.71
CA SER A 9 18.59 11.81 9.39
C SER A 9 19.03 12.65 10.59
N GLU A 10 20.33 12.67 10.86
CA GLU A 10 20.96 13.49 11.91
C GLU A 10 20.64 14.98 11.73
N ASP A 11 20.76 15.47 10.50
CA ASP A 11 20.63 16.87 10.09
C ASP A 11 19.25 17.23 9.52
N GLY A 12 18.33 16.26 9.44
CA GLY A 12 17.03 16.42 8.77
C GLY A 12 17.09 16.45 7.24
N ALA A 13 18.26 16.28 6.64
CA ALA A 13 18.42 16.16 5.20
C ALA A 13 18.05 14.75 4.70
N LYS A 14 18.35 14.48 3.42
CA LYS A 14 18.14 13.15 2.84
C LYS A 14 19.01 12.14 3.57
N LEU A 15 18.41 11.03 3.98
CA LEU A 15 19.11 9.95 4.68
C LEU A 15 20.23 9.37 3.79
N THR A 16 21.43 9.27 4.34
CA THR A 16 22.60 8.62 3.74
C THR A 16 23.22 7.65 4.74
N PRO A 17 24.09 6.72 4.33
CA PRO A 17 24.79 5.84 5.26
C PRO A 17 25.61 6.55 6.34
N HIS A 18 25.97 7.83 6.14
CA HIS A 18 26.76 8.64 7.08
C HIS A 18 25.93 9.57 7.95
N SER A 19 24.64 9.78 7.61
CA SER A 19 23.74 10.67 8.36
C SER A 19 22.69 9.91 9.17
N VAL A 20 22.87 8.59 9.36
CA VAL A 20 21.92 7.77 10.11
C VAL A 20 21.95 8.16 11.59
N ALA A 21 20.80 8.52 12.12
CA ALA A 21 20.57 8.71 13.54
C ALA A 21 19.39 7.88 14.02
N LEU A 22 19.37 7.59 15.31
CA LEU A 22 18.31 6.86 15.98
C LEU A 22 17.71 7.71 17.08
N GLU A 23 16.41 7.98 16.97
CA GLU A 23 15.62 8.64 17.99
C GLU A 23 15.05 7.60 18.94
N GLY A 24 15.46 7.66 20.20
CA GLY A 24 14.96 6.78 21.25
C GLY A 24 13.55 7.15 21.71
N ASP A 25 12.93 6.26 22.47
CA ASP A 25 11.63 6.49 23.07
C ASP A 25 11.69 7.51 24.22
N ARG A 26 10.51 8.00 24.65
CA ARG A 26 10.42 8.97 25.75
C ARG A 26 10.70 8.35 27.12
N GLY A 27 10.36 7.07 27.34
CA GLY A 27 10.43 6.43 28.65
C GLY A 27 11.86 6.09 29.06
N VAL A 28 12.63 5.46 28.17
CA VAL A 28 14.01 5.01 28.45
C VAL A 28 15.04 6.06 28.04
N SER A 29 14.82 6.71 26.89
CA SER A 29 15.83 7.57 26.25
C SER A 29 15.49 9.06 26.30
N SER A 30 14.36 9.45 26.91
CA SER A 30 13.85 10.84 26.92
C SER A 30 13.74 11.48 25.53
N GLY A 31 13.52 10.68 24.48
CA GLY A 31 13.47 11.16 23.09
C GLY A 31 14.83 11.61 22.53
N ARG A 32 15.95 11.24 23.16
CA ARG A 32 17.28 11.61 22.69
C ARG A 32 17.57 10.98 21.33
N VAL A 33 18.32 11.73 20.52
CA VAL A 33 18.79 11.31 19.21
C VAL A 33 20.28 11.00 19.31
N GLY A 34 20.68 9.81 18.89
CA GLY A 34 22.08 9.38 18.83
C GLY A 34 22.52 9.08 17.41
N VAL A 35 23.74 9.49 17.04
CA VAL A 35 24.34 9.20 15.73
C VAL A 35 24.75 7.73 15.65
N VAL A 36 24.47 7.12 14.51
CA VAL A 36 24.64 5.67 14.29
C VAL A 36 25.57 5.42 13.11
N GLY A 37 26.62 4.63 13.33
CA GLY A 37 27.51 4.16 12.28
C GLY A 37 27.09 2.81 11.72
N VAL A 38 26.68 2.76 10.46
CA VAL A 38 26.32 1.53 9.73
C VAL A 38 27.41 1.08 8.74
N GLU A 39 28.57 1.77 8.73
CA GLU A 39 29.61 1.58 7.73
C GLU A 39 30.26 0.19 7.81
N GLY A 40 30.32 -0.40 9.01
CA GLY A 40 30.85 -1.74 9.25
C GLY A 40 29.91 -2.88 8.86
N LEU A 41 28.66 -2.58 8.49
CA LEU A 41 27.70 -3.60 8.07
C LEU A 41 27.90 -3.96 6.60
N THR A 42 27.96 -5.25 6.30
CA THR A 42 27.98 -5.76 4.92
C THR A 42 26.61 -5.62 4.26
N GLU A 43 25.53 -5.72 5.03
CA GLU A 43 24.16 -5.58 4.55
C GLU A 43 23.29 -4.76 5.51
N PHE A 44 22.47 -3.88 4.95
CA PHE A 44 21.42 -3.18 5.69
C PHE A 44 20.36 -2.62 4.73
N SER A 45 19.19 -2.30 5.28
CA SER A 45 18.23 -1.44 4.59
C SER A 45 17.40 -0.67 5.61
N LEU A 46 17.39 0.66 5.44
CA LEU A 46 16.84 1.64 6.37
C LEU A 46 16.10 2.72 5.59
N PHE A 47 15.08 3.31 6.21
CA PHE A 47 14.37 4.47 5.69
C PHE A 47 13.92 5.35 6.89
N PRO A 48 13.68 6.65 6.70
CA PRO A 48 13.19 7.53 7.76
C PRO A 48 11.86 7.04 8.35
N GLY A 49 11.75 6.99 9.68
CA GLY A 49 10.57 6.49 10.38
C GLY A 49 10.63 5.00 10.74
N LYS A 50 11.57 4.24 10.16
CA LYS A 50 11.70 2.80 10.46
C LYS A 50 12.03 2.57 11.93
N LEU A 51 11.19 1.80 12.61
CA LEU A 51 11.46 1.26 13.95
C LEU A 51 12.38 0.04 13.85
N VAL A 52 13.47 0.08 14.61
CA VAL A 52 14.50 -0.96 14.62
C VAL A 52 15.10 -1.15 16.01
N ALA A 53 15.65 -2.34 16.24
CA ALA A 53 16.63 -2.55 17.30
C ALA A 53 18.02 -2.73 16.67
N MET A 54 19.06 -2.19 17.30
CA MET A 54 20.44 -2.27 16.83
C MET A 54 21.35 -2.76 17.94
N ARG A 55 22.22 -3.72 17.65
CA ARG A 55 23.31 -4.15 18.54
C ARG A 55 24.61 -3.51 18.10
N GLY A 56 25.38 -3.01 19.05
CA GLY A 56 26.63 -2.32 18.78
C GLY A 56 27.33 -1.84 20.04
N VAL A 57 28.31 -0.97 19.83
CA VAL A 57 29.13 -0.35 20.88
C VAL A 57 29.18 1.17 20.68
N ASN A 58 29.21 1.91 21.78
CA ASN A 58 29.50 3.35 21.79
C ASN A 58 30.60 3.55 22.83
N ILE A 59 31.84 3.67 22.35
CA ILE A 59 33.04 3.71 23.21
C ILE A 59 33.35 5.14 23.63
N ASP A 60 33.21 6.10 22.71
CA ASP A 60 33.57 7.51 22.90
C ASP A 60 32.40 8.40 23.33
N GLY A 61 31.19 7.83 23.42
CA GLY A 61 29.96 8.54 23.75
C GLY A 61 29.34 9.33 22.60
N ARG A 62 30.00 9.41 21.43
CA ARG A 62 29.59 10.27 20.30
C ARG A 62 28.87 9.52 19.20
N LYS A 63 29.32 8.31 18.88
CA LYS A 63 28.77 7.51 17.77
C LYS A 63 28.57 6.05 18.17
N PHE A 64 27.37 5.54 17.93
CA PHE A 64 27.05 4.14 18.14
C PHE A 64 27.40 3.32 16.90
N HIS A 65 28.45 2.51 16.97
CA HIS A 65 28.88 1.63 15.89
C HIS A 65 28.07 0.34 15.87
N VAL A 66 27.30 0.14 14.79
CA VAL A 66 26.37 -0.98 14.66
C VAL A 66 27.10 -2.23 14.17
N SER A 67 26.83 -3.33 14.87
CA SER A 67 27.27 -4.67 14.51
C SER A 67 26.14 -5.54 13.94
N LYS A 68 24.87 -5.24 14.30
CA LYS A 68 23.70 -5.98 13.82
C LYS A 68 22.43 -5.13 13.92
N ILE A 69 21.57 -5.22 12.91
CA ILE A 69 20.23 -4.60 12.89
C ILE A 69 19.18 -5.72 12.99
N PHE A 70 18.17 -5.50 13.83
CA PHE A 70 17.01 -6.38 13.99
C PHE A 70 15.76 -5.66 13.50
N ASN A 71 15.01 -6.33 12.64
CA ASN A 71 13.67 -5.89 12.25
C ASN A 71 12.65 -6.31 13.31
N LEU A 72 11.52 -5.61 13.36
CA LEU A 72 10.38 -6.02 14.16
C LEU A 72 9.90 -7.42 13.73
N PRO A 73 9.53 -8.29 14.68
CA PRO A 73 9.01 -9.60 14.35
C PRO A 73 7.67 -9.46 13.64
N ARG A 74 7.49 -10.22 12.56
CA ARG A 74 6.22 -10.35 11.86
C ARG A 74 5.78 -11.81 11.84
N ARG A 75 4.48 -12.04 12.00
CA ARG A 75 3.91 -13.36 11.77
C ARG A 75 4.06 -13.72 10.30
N VAL A 76 4.38 -14.97 10.01
CA VAL A 76 4.37 -15.50 8.65
C VAL A 76 2.91 -15.59 8.22
N GLY A 77 2.61 -15.07 7.03
CA GLY A 77 1.28 -15.17 6.44
C GLY A 77 0.93 -16.61 6.10
N ARG A 78 -0.36 -16.88 5.94
CA ARG A 78 -0.88 -18.24 5.74
C ARG A 78 -1.16 -18.56 4.27
N MET A 79 -1.11 -17.56 3.40
CA MET A 79 -1.48 -17.72 2.00
C MET A 79 -0.30 -18.26 1.19
N ARG A 80 -0.60 -19.10 0.20
CA ARG A 80 0.40 -19.74 -0.66
C ARG A 80 0.16 -19.36 -2.12
N VAL A 81 1.22 -19.34 -2.91
CA VAL A 81 1.09 -19.23 -4.37
C VAL A 81 0.56 -20.58 -4.89
N GLY A 82 -0.58 -20.53 -5.58
CA GLY A 82 -1.22 -21.68 -6.22
C GLY A 82 -0.72 -21.91 -7.64
N ASP A 83 -1.19 -22.99 -8.27
CA ASP A 83 -0.91 -23.34 -9.67
C ASP A 83 -2.11 -23.11 -10.60
N GLY A 84 -3.28 -22.76 -10.05
CA GLY A 84 -4.50 -22.47 -10.81
C GLY A 84 -5.21 -23.70 -11.37
N SER A 85 -4.89 -24.89 -10.85
CA SER A 85 -5.45 -26.16 -11.31
C SER A 85 -6.83 -26.51 -10.75
N LYS A 86 -7.34 -25.73 -9.78
CA LYS A 86 -8.58 -26.01 -9.07
C LYS A 86 -9.79 -25.35 -9.73
N GLU A 87 -10.90 -26.08 -9.78
CA GLU A 87 -12.14 -25.63 -10.42
C GLU A 87 -12.96 -24.67 -9.53
N ASP A 88 -12.97 -24.89 -8.20
CA ASP A 88 -13.68 -24.02 -7.26
C ASP A 88 -12.76 -22.93 -6.71
N HIS A 89 -12.91 -21.72 -7.25
CA HIS A 89 -12.15 -20.54 -6.83
C HIS A 89 -13.02 -19.30 -6.65
N PHE A 90 -12.68 -18.47 -5.67
CA PHE A 90 -13.24 -17.13 -5.49
C PHE A 90 -12.45 -16.12 -6.32
N THR A 91 -13.14 -15.34 -7.16
CA THR A 91 -12.47 -14.41 -8.10
C THR A 91 -12.59 -12.97 -7.63
N ILE A 92 -11.46 -12.28 -7.54
CA ILE A 92 -11.37 -10.84 -7.22
C ILE A 92 -10.79 -10.09 -8.41
N MET A 93 -11.42 -8.98 -8.78
CA MET A 93 -10.87 -8.01 -9.72
C MET A 93 -10.55 -6.70 -9.02
N VAL A 94 -9.35 -6.16 -9.24
CA VAL A 94 -8.88 -4.93 -8.58
C VAL A 94 -8.41 -3.93 -9.62
N ALA A 95 -9.03 -2.76 -9.65
CA ALA A 95 -8.59 -1.63 -10.46
C ALA A 95 -8.27 -0.42 -9.58
N SER A 96 -7.18 0.27 -9.89
CA SER A 96 -6.81 1.51 -9.22
C SER A 96 -6.78 2.67 -10.19
N GLY A 97 -7.45 3.76 -9.83
CA GLY A 97 -7.54 4.96 -10.63
C GLY A 97 -6.20 5.68 -10.81
N PRO A 98 -6.14 6.73 -11.65
CA PRO A 98 -7.29 7.40 -12.28
C PRO A 98 -8.05 6.54 -13.30
N PHE A 99 -9.35 6.81 -13.48
CA PHE A 99 -10.27 6.05 -14.33
C PHE A 99 -10.63 6.75 -15.65
N THR A 100 -10.05 7.92 -15.91
CA THR A 100 -10.17 8.66 -17.18
C THR A 100 -8.79 9.09 -17.65
N THR A 101 -8.59 9.22 -18.96
CA THR A 101 -7.33 9.74 -19.51
C THR A 101 -7.18 11.23 -19.24
N SER A 102 -5.94 11.70 -19.26
CA SER A 102 -5.63 13.11 -19.00
C SER A 102 -6.19 14.07 -20.05
N ASP A 103 -6.54 13.57 -21.22
CA ASP A 103 -6.95 14.32 -22.41
C ASP A 103 -8.40 14.09 -22.84
N SER A 104 -9.15 13.21 -22.17
CA SER A 104 -10.58 12.97 -22.44
C SER A 104 -11.41 13.00 -21.15
N ASP A 105 -12.73 13.19 -21.31
CA ASP A 105 -13.74 12.99 -20.26
C ASP A 105 -14.61 11.76 -20.57
N ASP A 106 -14.24 10.92 -21.54
CA ASP A 106 -15.06 9.79 -22.00
C ASP A 106 -15.05 8.59 -21.03
N HIS A 107 -14.09 8.56 -20.10
CA HIS A 107 -13.88 7.47 -19.14
C HIS A 107 -13.81 6.10 -19.82
N LYS A 108 -13.31 6.05 -21.06
CA LYS A 108 -13.25 4.81 -21.83
C LYS A 108 -12.56 3.65 -21.08
N PRO A 109 -11.41 3.85 -20.38
CA PRO A 109 -10.79 2.77 -19.61
C PRO A 109 -11.66 2.23 -18.46
N LEU A 110 -12.51 3.07 -17.85
CA LEU A 110 -13.49 2.61 -16.86
C LEU A 110 -14.54 1.73 -17.52
N LEU A 111 -15.10 2.20 -18.63
CA LEU A 111 -16.14 1.47 -19.37
C LEU A 111 -15.61 0.12 -19.88
N ASP A 112 -14.42 0.10 -20.48
CA ASP A 112 -13.74 -1.12 -20.91
C ASP A 112 -13.57 -2.11 -19.74
N PHE A 113 -13.26 -1.62 -18.53
CA PHE A 113 -13.13 -2.47 -17.35
C PHE A 113 -14.48 -2.98 -16.84
N LEU A 114 -15.53 -2.17 -16.88
CA LEU A 114 -16.89 -2.62 -16.55
C LEU A 114 -17.39 -3.69 -17.53
N ASP A 115 -17.03 -3.59 -18.81
CA ASP A 115 -17.34 -4.63 -19.81
C ASP A 115 -16.63 -5.95 -19.47
N VAL A 116 -15.36 -5.89 -19.06
CA VAL A 116 -14.62 -7.07 -18.60
C VAL A 116 -15.26 -7.66 -17.34
N VAL A 117 -15.62 -6.84 -16.34
CA VAL A 117 -16.30 -7.31 -15.12
C VAL A 117 -17.64 -7.98 -15.46
N THR A 118 -18.42 -7.38 -16.37
CA THR A 118 -19.70 -7.92 -16.82
C THR A 118 -19.54 -9.28 -17.51
N LYS A 119 -18.48 -9.43 -18.32
CA LYS A 119 -18.17 -10.68 -19.01
C LYS A 119 -17.63 -11.77 -18.08
N MET A 120 -16.75 -11.40 -17.15
CA MET A 120 -16.06 -12.34 -16.27
C MET A 120 -16.84 -12.70 -15.01
N GLN A 121 -17.80 -11.85 -14.61
CA GLN A 121 -18.64 -12.01 -13.42
C GLN A 121 -17.83 -12.42 -12.17
N PRO A 122 -16.83 -11.62 -11.76
CA PRO A 122 -16.05 -11.93 -10.56
C PRO A 122 -16.95 -11.93 -9.32
N SER A 123 -16.50 -12.59 -8.26
CA SER A 123 -17.22 -12.61 -6.99
C SER A 123 -17.08 -11.26 -6.24
N LEU A 124 -15.95 -10.58 -6.40
CA LEU A 124 -15.67 -9.27 -5.78
C LEU A 124 -14.89 -8.35 -6.74
N THR A 125 -15.32 -7.10 -6.84
CA THR A 125 -14.62 -6.04 -7.57
C THR A 125 -14.24 -4.89 -6.65
N ILE A 126 -12.94 -4.56 -6.60
CA ILE A 126 -12.40 -3.50 -5.74
C ILE A 126 -11.94 -2.33 -6.61
N PHE A 127 -12.57 -1.17 -6.43
CA PHE A 127 -12.16 0.10 -7.01
C PHE A 127 -11.36 0.89 -6.00
N ILE A 128 -10.07 1.07 -6.28
CA ILE A 128 -9.19 1.90 -5.47
C ILE A 128 -9.07 3.26 -6.14
N GLY A 129 -9.32 4.34 -5.40
CA GLY A 129 -9.25 5.68 -5.93
C GLY A 129 -7.86 6.06 -6.50
N PRO A 130 -7.77 7.25 -7.10
CA PRO A 130 -8.83 8.26 -7.19
C PRO A 130 -9.88 7.93 -8.25
N LEU A 131 -11.15 8.12 -7.91
CA LEU A 131 -12.30 8.03 -8.82
C LEU A 131 -12.42 9.30 -9.67
N VAL A 132 -12.27 10.48 -9.06
CA VAL A 132 -12.46 11.77 -9.73
C VAL A 132 -11.28 12.70 -9.42
N GLU A 133 -10.37 12.79 -10.38
CA GLU A 133 -9.27 13.78 -10.40
C GLU A 133 -9.56 14.96 -11.33
N LYS A 134 -10.60 14.84 -12.17
CA LYS A 134 -11.05 15.87 -13.09
C LYS A 134 -12.57 15.86 -13.09
N ALA A 135 -13.19 17.04 -13.01
CA ALA A 135 -14.64 17.14 -13.09
C ALA A 135 -15.10 16.75 -14.51
N THR A 136 -16.18 15.98 -14.59
CA THR A 136 -16.85 15.76 -15.87
C THR A 136 -17.41 17.09 -16.36
N SER A 137 -17.25 17.39 -17.65
CA SER A 137 -17.75 18.62 -18.26
C SER A 137 -19.18 18.98 -17.82
N GLY A 138 -19.34 20.18 -17.25
CA GLY A 138 -20.62 20.69 -16.75
C GLY A 138 -21.06 20.19 -15.36
N LYS A 139 -20.25 19.40 -14.64
CA LYS A 139 -20.54 18.89 -13.29
C LYS A 139 -19.53 19.40 -12.26
N THR A 140 -19.93 19.45 -10.99
CA THR A 140 -18.97 19.60 -9.89
C THR A 140 -18.19 18.29 -9.69
N TYR A 141 -17.09 18.31 -8.91
CA TYR A 141 -16.38 17.08 -8.54
C TYR A 141 -17.29 16.10 -7.78
N ALA A 142 -18.14 16.62 -6.87
CA ALA A 142 -19.07 15.81 -6.10
C ALA A 142 -20.16 15.18 -6.99
N ASP A 143 -20.70 15.93 -7.95
CA ASP A 143 -21.70 15.40 -8.89
C ASP A 143 -21.08 14.42 -9.88
N SER A 144 -19.83 14.64 -10.29
CA SER A 144 -19.07 13.68 -11.09
C SER A 144 -18.88 12.36 -10.32
N ALA A 145 -18.53 12.44 -9.03
CA ALA A 145 -18.36 11.26 -8.19
C ALA A 145 -19.68 10.49 -8.01
N LYS A 146 -20.79 11.18 -7.71
CA LYS A 146 -22.12 10.57 -7.63
C LYS A 146 -22.53 9.93 -8.94
N PHE A 147 -22.28 10.60 -10.06
CA PHE A 147 -22.58 10.08 -11.39
C PHE A 147 -21.82 8.78 -11.67
N TRP A 148 -20.50 8.77 -11.50
CA TRP A 148 -19.67 7.60 -11.82
C TRP A 148 -19.86 6.44 -10.85
N THR A 149 -20.02 6.72 -9.56
CA THR A 149 -20.36 5.66 -8.59
C THR A 149 -21.73 5.04 -8.90
N SER A 150 -22.76 5.85 -9.19
CA SER A 150 -24.07 5.34 -9.59
C SER A 150 -23.99 4.53 -10.89
N HIS A 151 -23.20 4.98 -11.86
CA HIS A 151 -23.00 4.26 -13.12
C HIS A 151 -22.33 2.90 -12.87
N ILE A 152 -21.24 2.84 -12.11
CA ILE A 152 -20.58 1.59 -11.74
C ILE A 152 -21.56 0.65 -11.02
N ILE A 153 -22.25 1.16 -9.99
CA ILE A 153 -23.18 0.36 -9.19
C ILE A 153 -24.29 -0.23 -10.07
N ASN A 154 -24.94 0.59 -10.90
CA ASN A 154 -26.03 0.13 -11.76
C ASN A 154 -25.57 -0.87 -12.83
N THR A 155 -24.31 -0.82 -13.26
CA THR A 155 -23.78 -1.72 -14.28
C THR A 155 -23.41 -3.10 -13.70
N ILE A 156 -22.79 -3.16 -12.52
CA ILE A 156 -22.16 -4.40 -12.04
C ILE A 156 -22.63 -4.89 -10.67
N SER A 157 -23.40 -4.13 -9.88
CA SER A 157 -23.74 -4.55 -8.51
C SER A 157 -24.68 -5.76 -8.47
N ASP A 158 -25.47 -6.02 -9.52
CA ASP A 158 -26.27 -7.25 -9.60
C ASP A 158 -25.38 -8.49 -9.83
N ILE A 159 -24.17 -8.30 -10.37
CA ILE A 159 -23.24 -9.33 -10.83
C ILE A 159 -22.20 -9.68 -9.76
N THR A 160 -21.63 -8.66 -9.09
CA THR A 160 -20.48 -8.80 -8.18
C THR A 160 -20.69 -7.95 -6.93
N GLU A 161 -20.07 -8.35 -5.82
CA GLU A 161 -19.85 -7.43 -4.69
C GLU A 161 -18.88 -6.32 -5.13
N VAL A 162 -19.14 -5.08 -4.72
CA VAL A 162 -18.35 -3.91 -5.11
C VAL A 162 -17.79 -3.23 -3.87
N VAL A 163 -16.47 -3.02 -3.82
CA VAL A 163 -15.81 -2.27 -2.75
C VAL A 163 -15.14 -1.03 -3.32
N PHE A 164 -15.38 0.13 -2.71
CA PHE A 164 -14.73 1.39 -3.04
C PHE A 164 -13.77 1.81 -1.93
N VAL A 165 -12.53 2.10 -2.29
CA VAL A 165 -11.48 2.61 -1.39
C VAL A 165 -11.12 4.05 -1.80
N PRO A 166 -11.23 5.04 -0.91
CA PRO A 166 -10.95 6.43 -1.23
C PRO A 166 -9.47 6.70 -1.50
N SER A 167 -9.19 7.85 -2.12
CA SER A 167 -7.84 8.38 -2.29
C SER A 167 -7.74 9.83 -1.86
N GLN A 168 -6.58 10.23 -1.34
CA GLN A 168 -6.30 11.64 -1.02
C GLN A 168 -6.28 12.53 -2.27
N ARG A 169 -6.25 11.90 -3.45
CA ARG A 169 -6.35 12.55 -4.76
C ARG A 169 -7.79 12.74 -5.24
N ASP A 170 -8.80 12.22 -4.55
CA ASP A 170 -10.20 12.46 -4.87
C ASP A 170 -10.60 13.90 -4.53
N LEU A 171 -10.85 14.71 -5.55
CA LEU A 171 -11.12 16.15 -5.39
C LEU A 171 -12.46 16.47 -4.72
N PHE A 172 -13.31 15.46 -4.50
CA PHE A 172 -14.60 15.58 -3.83
C PHE A 172 -14.60 15.05 -2.39
N HIS A 173 -13.47 14.52 -1.90
CA HIS A 173 -13.40 13.80 -0.63
C HIS A 173 -12.36 14.35 0.34
N HIS A 174 -12.37 13.83 1.58
CA HIS A 174 -11.51 14.28 2.66
C HIS A 174 -10.01 14.11 2.32
N PRO A 175 -9.15 15.15 2.39
CA PRO A 175 -7.77 15.09 1.88
C PRO A 175 -6.72 14.59 2.89
N VAL A 176 -7.10 14.19 4.10
CA VAL A 176 -6.19 13.75 5.17
C VAL A 176 -6.21 12.23 5.29
N TYR A 177 -5.04 11.62 5.46
CA TYR A 177 -4.87 10.19 5.69
C TYR A 177 -4.67 9.91 7.19
N PRO A 178 -5.29 8.85 7.75
CA PRO A 178 -6.29 7.98 7.13
C PRO A 178 -7.60 8.70 6.73
N GLN A 179 -8.23 8.28 5.64
CA GLN A 179 -9.49 8.86 5.15
C GLN A 179 -10.71 8.01 5.57
N PRO A 180 -11.84 8.65 5.92
CA PRO A 180 -13.10 7.94 6.11
C PRO A 180 -13.65 7.39 4.77
N PRO A 181 -14.61 6.45 4.80
CA PRO A 181 -15.34 6.02 3.59
C PRO A 181 -16.00 7.18 2.84
N TYR A 182 -16.29 6.98 1.55
CA TYR A 182 -17.10 7.93 0.79
C TYR A 182 -18.50 8.09 1.41
N ASN A 183 -19.01 9.32 1.44
CA ASN A 183 -20.37 9.62 1.87
C ASN A 183 -21.34 9.58 0.67
N ILE A 184 -21.54 8.39 0.11
CA ILE A 184 -22.41 8.13 -1.04
C ILE A 184 -23.40 7.02 -0.64
N PRO A 185 -24.68 7.11 -1.01
CA PRO A 185 -25.65 6.05 -0.75
C PRO A 185 -25.17 4.71 -1.31
N GLY A 186 -25.03 3.71 -0.44
CA GLY A 186 -24.70 2.34 -0.82
C GLY A 186 -25.92 1.54 -1.26
N SER A 187 -25.66 0.29 -1.64
CA SER A 187 -26.64 -0.78 -1.84
C SER A 187 -26.18 -2.02 -1.08
N THR A 188 -26.99 -3.08 -1.06
CA THR A 188 -26.68 -4.32 -0.30
C THR A 188 -25.37 -4.98 -0.72
N LYS A 189 -24.98 -4.85 -1.99
CA LYS A 189 -23.74 -5.42 -2.56
C LYS A 189 -22.63 -4.38 -2.76
N VAL A 190 -22.77 -3.19 -2.18
CA VAL A 190 -21.83 -2.07 -2.39
C VAL A 190 -21.31 -1.57 -1.04
N HIS A 191 -19.99 -1.61 -0.89
CA HIS A 191 -19.30 -1.31 0.35
C HIS A 191 -18.33 -0.16 0.13
N PHE A 192 -18.54 0.94 0.87
CA PHE A 192 -17.58 2.03 0.95
C PHE A 192 -16.71 1.81 2.20
N VAL A 193 -15.38 1.70 2.02
CA VAL A 193 -14.44 1.48 3.13
C VAL A 193 -13.48 2.66 3.28
N SER A 194 -12.72 2.71 4.37
CA SER A 194 -11.72 3.76 4.63
C SER A 194 -10.46 3.60 3.74
N ASN A 195 -9.58 4.59 3.78
CA ASN A 195 -8.21 4.47 3.25
C ASN A 195 -7.20 4.74 4.37
N PRO A 196 -6.43 3.74 4.82
CA PRO A 196 -6.41 2.36 4.36
C PRO A 196 -7.61 1.57 4.94
N ALA A 197 -7.75 0.31 4.54
CA ALA A 197 -8.75 -0.61 5.10
C ALA A 197 -8.24 -2.06 5.15
N THR A 198 -8.88 -2.87 6.00
CA THR A 198 -8.79 -4.33 5.94
C THR A 198 -10.18 -4.88 5.61
N ILE A 199 -10.28 -5.58 4.49
CA ILE A 199 -11.51 -6.22 4.02
C ILE A 199 -11.41 -7.71 4.37
N ILE A 200 -12.48 -8.26 4.96
CA ILE A 200 -12.57 -9.68 5.27
C ILE A 200 -13.57 -10.30 4.30
N VAL A 201 -13.13 -11.33 3.59
CA VAL A 201 -13.93 -12.00 2.57
C VAL A 201 -14.15 -13.46 2.96
N ASN A 202 -15.40 -13.91 2.90
CA ASN A 202 -15.85 -15.26 3.27
C ASN A 202 -15.35 -15.70 4.66
N ASP A 203 -15.23 -14.76 5.61
CA ASP A 203 -14.69 -14.97 6.97
C ASP A 203 -13.29 -15.61 7.05
N LYS A 204 -12.59 -15.69 5.93
CA LYS A 204 -11.35 -16.48 5.79
C LYS A 204 -10.18 -15.65 5.31
N ILE A 205 -10.39 -14.77 4.33
CA ILE A 205 -9.33 -14.06 3.61
C ILE A 205 -9.30 -12.60 4.05
N LYS A 206 -8.15 -12.14 4.54
CA LYS A 206 -7.92 -10.75 4.93
C LYS A 206 -7.15 -10.01 3.85
N ILE A 207 -7.78 -9.00 3.28
CA ILE A 207 -7.20 -8.13 2.24
C ILE A 207 -6.93 -6.77 2.86
N GLY A 208 -5.65 -6.43 3.04
CA GLY A 208 -5.23 -5.08 3.38
C GLY A 208 -5.13 -4.22 2.13
N VAL A 209 -5.64 -2.98 2.16
CA VAL A 209 -5.60 -2.07 1.02
C VAL A 209 -5.31 -0.63 1.45
N SER A 210 -4.46 0.05 0.68
CA SER A 210 -4.19 1.49 0.81
C SER A 210 -4.07 2.08 -0.58
N SER A 211 -4.71 3.22 -0.85
CA SER A 211 -4.57 3.92 -2.13
C SER A 211 -3.36 4.86 -2.18
N THR A 212 -2.77 5.18 -1.01
CA THR A 212 -1.61 6.06 -0.87
C THR A 212 -0.34 5.36 -1.32
N ASP A 213 0.45 6.01 -2.19
CA ASP A 213 1.61 5.42 -2.89
C ASP A 213 2.87 5.31 -2.02
N ILE A 214 2.77 4.59 -0.90
CA ILE A 214 3.88 4.38 0.04
C ILE A 214 5.12 3.77 -0.63
N LEU A 215 4.94 2.90 -1.63
CA LEU A 215 6.04 2.26 -2.33
C LEU A 215 6.87 3.29 -3.10
N PHE A 216 6.22 4.21 -3.83
CA PHE A 216 6.91 5.27 -4.56
C PHE A 216 7.66 6.20 -3.60
N HIS A 217 7.08 6.53 -2.45
CA HIS A 217 7.73 7.36 -1.44
C HIS A 217 8.95 6.68 -0.79
N LEU A 218 8.86 5.38 -0.51
CA LEU A 218 9.98 4.61 0.03
C LEU A 218 11.12 4.44 -0.97
N VAL A 219 10.83 4.32 -2.27
CA VAL A 219 11.87 4.28 -3.32
C VAL A 219 12.76 5.53 -3.29
N ALA A 220 12.23 6.69 -2.95
CA ALA A 220 13.01 7.93 -2.92
C ALA A 220 13.88 8.10 -1.66
N THR A 221 13.51 7.43 -0.57
CA THR A 221 14.01 7.70 0.79
C THR A 221 14.80 6.55 1.42
N GLU A 222 14.67 5.33 0.90
CA GLU A 222 15.38 4.15 1.38
C GLU A 222 16.88 4.19 1.04
N ILE A 223 17.71 3.82 2.01
CA ILE A 223 19.11 3.49 1.83
C ILE A 223 19.31 1.99 2.06
N SER A 224 20.16 1.38 1.25
CA SER A 224 20.57 0.00 1.49
C SER A 224 21.94 -0.35 0.97
N ARG A 225 22.47 -1.43 1.54
CA ARG A 225 23.65 -2.15 1.11
C ARG A 225 23.32 -3.63 1.09
N SER A 226 23.71 -4.34 0.04
CA SER A 226 23.63 -5.81 -0.02
C SER A 226 24.99 -6.36 -0.41
N ALA A 227 25.31 -7.52 0.14
CA ALA A 227 26.48 -8.31 -0.22
C ALA A 227 26.32 -8.95 -1.61
N THR A 228 25.08 -9.09 -2.09
CA THR A 228 24.78 -9.68 -3.40
C THR A 228 24.47 -8.60 -4.44
N LYS A 229 24.90 -8.82 -5.69
CA LYS A 229 24.62 -7.90 -6.81
C LYS A 229 23.15 -7.92 -7.26
N LYS A 230 22.41 -8.99 -6.97
CA LYS A 230 20.99 -9.14 -7.32
C LYS A 230 20.14 -8.92 -6.07
N SER A 231 19.63 -7.69 -5.90
CA SER A 231 18.75 -7.38 -4.78
C SER A 231 17.34 -7.06 -5.27
N ASP A 232 16.35 -7.79 -4.75
CA ASP A 232 14.93 -7.51 -4.98
C ASP A 232 14.51 -6.27 -4.18
N ARG A 233 14.69 -5.10 -4.81
CA ARG A 233 14.37 -3.82 -4.16
C ARG A 233 12.90 -3.75 -3.77
N ILE A 234 11.98 -4.15 -4.65
CA ILE A 234 10.54 -4.06 -4.37
C ILE A 234 10.14 -5.01 -3.25
N GLY A 235 10.61 -6.27 -3.27
CA GLY A 235 10.35 -7.21 -2.18
C GLY A 235 10.86 -6.70 -0.82
N ARG A 236 11.99 -6.00 -0.81
CA ARG A 236 12.54 -5.36 0.40
C ARG A 236 11.68 -4.20 0.90
N LEU A 237 11.16 -3.34 0.01
CA LEU A 237 10.26 -2.24 0.38
C LEU A 237 8.94 -2.77 0.93
N VAL A 238 8.37 -3.79 0.30
CA VAL A 238 7.20 -4.51 0.81
C VAL A 238 7.49 -5.10 2.18
N SER A 239 8.65 -5.76 2.37
CA SER A 239 9.07 -6.28 3.68
C SER A 239 9.16 -5.19 4.75
N HIS A 240 9.61 -3.99 4.42
CA HIS A 240 9.58 -2.86 5.36
C HIS A 240 8.16 -2.51 5.78
N ILE A 241 7.24 -2.31 4.84
CA ILE A 241 5.84 -1.96 5.10
C ILE A 241 5.21 -3.01 6.03
N LEU A 242 5.34 -4.27 5.65
CA LEU A 242 4.87 -5.42 6.39
C LEU A 242 5.45 -5.44 7.81
N ASN A 243 6.77 -5.44 7.99
CA ASN A 243 7.43 -5.55 9.30
C ASN A 243 7.10 -4.39 10.24
N GLN A 244 6.84 -3.18 9.71
CA GLN A 244 6.42 -2.04 10.52
C GLN A 244 4.94 -2.11 10.94
N GLY A 245 4.15 -2.98 10.28
CA GLY A 245 2.74 -3.18 10.60
C GLY A 245 1.89 -1.94 10.36
N SER A 246 2.31 -1.05 9.46
CA SER A 246 1.62 0.18 9.10
C SER A 246 1.56 0.30 7.58
N PHE A 247 0.43 0.73 7.04
CA PHE A 247 0.28 1.05 5.62
C PHE A 247 1.13 2.27 5.21
N TYR A 248 1.53 3.10 6.16
CA TYR A 248 2.39 4.26 5.92
C TYR A 248 3.43 4.44 7.04
N PRO A 249 4.56 3.69 7.04
CA PRO A 249 5.58 3.77 8.08
C PRO A 249 6.62 4.88 7.85
N LEU A 250 6.63 5.53 6.69
CA LEU A 250 7.59 6.59 6.36
C LEU A 250 7.30 7.83 7.22
N TYR A 251 8.31 8.31 7.94
CA TYR A 251 8.18 9.52 8.76
C TYR A 251 9.47 10.36 8.74
N PRO A 252 9.37 11.69 8.50
CA PRO A 252 8.17 12.46 8.13
C PRO A 252 7.52 11.97 6.81
N PRO A 253 6.20 12.16 6.62
CA PRO A 253 5.55 11.72 5.40
C PRO A 253 6.05 12.50 4.17
N ASP A 254 5.85 11.92 2.99
CA ASP A 254 6.02 12.64 1.73
C ASP A 254 5.15 13.90 1.71
N LYS A 255 5.63 14.96 1.04
CA LYS A 255 4.94 16.26 0.99
C LYS A 255 3.54 16.18 0.38
N SER A 256 3.26 15.15 -0.42
CA SER A 256 1.95 14.90 -1.01
C SER A 256 0.94 14.27 -0.04
N VAL A 257 1.36 13.87 1.17
CA VAL A 257 0.52 13.15 2.12
C VAL A 257 0.26 14.00 3.36
N ASN A 258 -0.99 14.44 3.52
CA ASN A 258 -1.47 15.02 4.77
C ASN A 258 -1.75 13.89 5.76
N LEU A 259 -0.82 13.61 6.67
CA LEU A 259 -0.92 12.51 7.64
C LEU A 259 -1.41 13.02 8.99
N ASP A 260 -2.55 12.52 9.45
CA ASP A 260 -2.95 12.59 10.86
C ASP A 260 -2.31 11.42 11.62
N LEU A 261 -1.34 11.73 12.47
CA LEU A 261 -0.59 10.74 13.24
C LEU A 261 -1.47 10.01 14.25
N LEU A 262 -2.41 10.71 14.92
CA LEU A 262 -3.24 10.10 15.96
C LEU A 262 -4.20 9.10 15.32
N SER A 263 -4.92 9.53 14.29
CA SER A 263 -5.81 8.64 13.53
C SER A 263 -5.06 7.48 12.85
N SER A 264 -3.80 7.67 12.44
CA SER A 264 -2.98 6.61 11.85
C SER A 264 -2.55 5.53 12.84
N GLU A 265 -2.50 5.81 14.15
CA GLU A 265 -2.18 4.78 15.15
C GLU A 265 -3.30 3.75 15.23
N ASP A 266 -4.55 4.20 15.16
CA ASP A 266 -5.74 3.35 15.26
C ASP A 266 -6.16 2.74 13.91
N HIS A 267 -6.09 3.52 12.83
CA HIS A 267 -6.66 3.14 11.54
C HIS A 267 -5.63 2.85 10.44
N GLY A 268 -4.35 3.15 10.67
CA GLY A 268 -3.28 2.98 9.68
C GLY A 268 -2.55 1.63 9.74
N ARG A 269 -2.98 0.70 10.58
CA ARG A 269 -2.25 -0.55 10.89
C ARG A 269 -2.56 -1.66 9.89
N ILE A 270 -1.54 -2.47 9.59
CA ILE A 270 -1.69 -3.72 8.83
C ILE A 270 -1.83 -4.87 9.82
N PRO A 271 -2.92 -5.66 9.78
CA PRO A 271 -3.07 -6.84 10.62
C PRO A 271 -1.89 -7.80 10.47
N PRO A 272 -1.39 -8.40 11.56
CA PRO A 272 -0.29 -9.37 11.50
C PRO A 272 -0.60 -10.61 10.66
N ASP A 273 -1.88 -10.96 10.52
CA ASP A 273 -2.37 -12.13 9.82
C ASP A 273 -3.09 -11.79 8.49
N VAL A 274 -2.76 -10.64 7.90
CA VAL A 274 -3.24 -10.27 6.55
C VAL A 274 -2.79 -11.33 5.52
N ASP A 275 -3.64 -11.70 4.57
CA ASP A 275 -3.32 -12.69 3.53
C ASP A 275 -2.86 -11.99 2.23
N LEU A 276 -3.64 -10.99 1.78
CA LEU A 276 -3.41 -10.18 0.59
C LEU A 276 -3.15 -8.72 0.95
N VAL A 277 -2.18 -8.07 0.31
CA VAL A 277 -1.93 -6.63 0.51
C VAL A 277 -1.91 -5.91 -0.84
N LEU A 278 -2.89 -5.04 -1.07
CA LEU A 278 -3.03 -4.23 -2.26
C LEU A 278 -2.33 -2.88 -2.03
N LEU A 279 -1.27 -2.63 -2.80
CA LEU A 279 -0.46 -1.41 -2.74
C LEU A 279 -0.31 -0.81 -4.14
N PRO A 280 -1.38 -0.18 -4.70
CA PRO A 280 -1.29 0.48 -5.99
C PRO A 280 -0.22 1.57 -6.00
N SER A 281 0.58 1.58 -7.06
CA SER A 281 1.71 2.47 -7.19
C SER A 281 1.94 2.86 -8.65
N ASN A 282 2.51 4.05 -8.86
CA ASN A 282 3.01 4.49 -10.16
C ASN A 282 4.25 3.71 -10.62
N LEU A 283 4.86 2.90 -9.74
CA LEU A 283 5.89 1.93 -10.10
C LEU A 283 5.37 0.85 -11.06
N GLN A 284 6.29 0.05 -11.62
CA GLN A 284 5.91 -1.13 -12.38
C GLN A 284 5.02 -2.05 -11.52
N HIS A 285 3.93 -2.54 -12.10
CA HIS A 285 3.02 -3.48 -11.46
C HIS A 285 3.76 -4.77 -11.07
N PHE A 286 3.34 -5.42 -9.99
CA PHE A 286 3.96 -6.66 -9.52
C PHE A 286 3.03 -7.48 -8.65
N ILE A 287 3.36 -8.77 -8.54
CA ILE A 287 2.83 -9.70 -7.53
C ILE A 287 4.04 -10.32 -6.83
N LYS A 288 4.06 -10.30 -5.50
CA LYS A 288 5.16 -10.86 -4.70
C LYS A 288 4.65 -11.57 -3.47
N ASP A 289 5.18 -12.77 -3.22
CA ASP A 289 5.10 -13.40 -1.90
C ASP A 289 6.23 -12.84 -1.02
N VAL A 290 5.86 -12.18 0.07
CA VAL A 290 6.80 -11.71 1.09
C VAL A 290 6.40 -12.30 2.43
N ALA A 291 7.08 -13.39 2.81
CA ALA A 291 6.86 -14.12 4.06
C ALA A 291 5.42 -14.64 4.25
N GLY A 292 4.83 -15.20 3.18
CA GLY A 292 3.48 -15.79 3.19
C GLY A 292 2.35 -14.75 3.03
N HIS A 293 2.69 -13.51 2.70
CA HIS A 293 1.75 -12.44 2.37
C HIS A 293 1.87 -12.11 0.89
N ILE A 294 0.78 -12.26 0.13
CA ILE A 294 0.78 -11.92 -1.29
C ILE A 294 0.52 -10.43 -1.45
N CYS A 295 1.52 -9.70 -1.89
CA CYS A 295 1.48 -8.26 -2.08
C CYS A 295 1.37 -7.93 -3.57
N ILE A 296 0.40 -7.09 -3.92
CA ILE A 296 0.02 -6.81 -5.31
C ILE A 296 -0.01 -5.30 -5.53
N ASN A 297 0.78 -4.84 -6.50
CA ASN A 297 0.56 -3.55 -7.15
C ASN A 297 -0.15 -3.82 -8.48
N PRO A 298 -1.47 -3.56 -8.60
CA PRO A 298 -2.19 -3.75 -9.87
C PRO A 298 -1.75 -2.77 -10.97
N GLY A 299 -0.96 -1.76 -10.62
CA GLY A 299 -0.70 -0.59 -11.45
C GLY A 299 -1.88 0.38 -11.39
N ARG A 300 -1.91 1.28 -12.37
CA ARG A 300 -2.99 2.26 -12.58
C ARG A 300 -3.76 1.82 -13.81
N ILE A 301 -5.09 1.87 -13.78
CA ILE A 301 -5.91 1.55 -14.95
C ILE A 301 -5.74 2.59 -16.07
N VAL A 302 -5.29 3.80 -15.73
CA VAL A 302 -4.85 4.82 -16.68
C VAL A 302 -3.46 5.33 -16.33
N LYS A 303 -2.62 5.52 -17.36
CA LYS A 303 -1.31 6.19 -17.26
C LYS A 303 -1.25 7.35 -18.27
N GLY A 304 -1.61 8.55 -17.83
CA GLY A 304 -1.65 9.73 -18.67
C GLY A 304 -2.70 9.61 -19.77
N LYS A 305 -2.28 9.41 -21.02
CA LYS A 305 -3.14 9.30 -22.21
C LYS A 305 -3.42 7.86 -22.64
N SER A 306 -2.92 6.87 -21.90
CA SER A 306 -3.02 5.46 -22.31
C SER A 306 -3.68 4.61 -21.24
N GLY A 307 -4.35 3.55 -21.68
CA GLY A 307 -4.80 2.45 -20.83
C GLY A 307 -3.62 1.81 -20.10
N GLY A 308 -3.87 1.42 -18.87
CA GLY A 308 -2.89 0.82 -17.98
C GLY A 308 -3.24 -0.64 -17.68
N THR A 309 -3.34 -0.99 -16.40
CA THR A 309 -3.55 -2.37 -15.96
C THR A 309 -4.51 -2.48 -14.79
N TYR A 310 -5.10 -3.66 -14.62
CA TYR A 310 -5.83 -4.11 -13.44
C TYR A 310 -5.31 -5.49 -12.99
N ALA A 311 -5.69 -5.95 -11.81
CA ALA A 311 -5.35 -7.29 -11.33
C ALA A 311 -6.57 -8.21 -11.28
N ARG A 312 -6.37 -9.48 -11.63
CA ARG A 312 -7.32 -10.58 -11.39
C ARG A 312 -6.68 -11.57 -10.43
N ILE A 313 -7.43 -11.99 -9.43
CA ILE A 313 -6.95 -12.84 -8.33
C ILE A 313 -7.94 -13.99 -8.15
N LEU A 314 -7.45 -15.20 -8.26
CA LEU A 314 -8.17 -16.43 -7.94
C LEU A 314 -7.71 -16.90 -6.57
N VAL A 315 -8.66 -17.14 -5.66
CA VAL A 315 -8.38 -17.61 -4.31
C VAL A 315 -9.13 -18.91 -4.07
N ASP A 316 -8.38 -19.95 -3.76
CA ASP A 316 -8.91 -21.29 -3.49
C ASP A 316 -9.28 -21.46 -2.01
N GLU A 317 -10.10 -22.46 -1.70
CA GLU A 317 -10.58 -22.70 -0.32
C GLU A 317 -9.47 -22.98 0.71
N ASP A 318 -8.36 -23.59 0.28
CA ASP A 318 -7.19 -23.89 1.11
C ASP A 318 -6.22 -22.71 1.23
N ARG A 319 -6.63 -21.51 0.79
CA ARG A 319 -5.83 -20.28 0.80
C ARG A 319 -4.62 -20.35 -0.14
N SER A 320 -4.66 -21.14 -1.21
CA SER A 320 -3.80 -20.87 -2.37
C SER A 320 -4.38 -19.74 -3.21
N CYS A 321 -3.49 -18.97 -3.84
CA CYS A 321 -3.86 -17.85 -4.67
C CYS A 321 -3.04 -17.82 -5.95
N VAL A 322 -3.71 -17.58 -7.07
CA VAL A 322 -3.10 -17.18 -8.34
C VAL A 322 -3.52 -15.76 -8.63
N ALA A 323 -2.57 -14.90 -8.95
CA ALA A 323 -2.84 -13.53 -9.35
C ALA A 323 -2.17 -13.23 -10.67
N GLU A 324 -2.79 -12.37 -11.45
CA GLU A 324 -2.26 -11.86 -12.71
C GLU A 324 -2.58 -10.38 -12.87
N ILE A 325 -1.77 -9.69 -13.66
CA ILE A 325 -1.95 -8.29 -13.99
C ILE A 325 -2.19 -8.19 -15.49
N ILE A 326 -3.33 -7.62 -15.86
CA ILE A 326 -3.86 -7.61 -17.22
C ILE A 326 -3.93 -6.17 -17.70
N LYS A 327 -3.59 -5.92 -18.96
CA LYS A 327 -3.79 -4.62 -19.59
C LYS A 327 -5.28 -4.38 -19.86
N ILE A 328 -5.72 -3.15 -19.63
CA ILE A 328 -7.04 -2.71 -20.08
C ILE A 328 -6.98 -2.27 -21.55
#